data_AF-A0A7M7NK31-F1
#
_entry.id   AF-A0A7M7NK31-F1
#
_cell.length_a   1.000
_cell.length_b   1.000
_cell.length_c   1.000
_cell.angle_alpha   90.00
_cell.angle_beta   90.00
_cell.angle_gamma   90.00
#
_symmetry.space_group_name_H-M   'P 1'
#
loop_
_entity.id
_entity.type
_entity.pdbx_description
1 polymer ?
#
loop_
_entity_poly.entity_id
_entity_poly.type
_entity_poly.pdbx_seq_one_letter_code
_entity_poly.pdbx_strand_id
1 'polypeptide(L)'
;MNACSDERKVIHAYFKAALQHFGTAYTKRNCMVEEWGKHLERSIKECLDDIKTWIAPRNDEDRITALKEYVGYMPECDAKVSCYLRIANMYFRKGKDALEHQEYKSCQGYMDECSTTLTEAKKRCTCSDSSFKVNVTDLEKDVQYQKEVVQKCLSKVKDGQARRKKEKKEDLEKKIAKDQLQGDLKKLESLRKLPVDKFVERVYKQWPPKGIDESKIPCTSSSSSSSSSKGSKRKLLIRAISHYHPDKVDKSVHGVKWHVFSVEITKCLTLLLADFNT
;
A
#
# COMPACT_ATOMS: atom_id res chain seq x y z
N MET A 1 28.04 -30.83 -20.72
CA MET A 1 27.60 -29.46 -20.36
C MET A 1 28.56 -28.71 -19.42
N ASN A 2 29.78 -29.21 -19.13
CA ASN A 2 30.71 -28.57 -18.17
C ASN A 2 31.68 -27.52 -18.77
N ALA A 3 32.01 -27.61 -20.07
CA ALA A 3 33.04 -26.74 -20.68
C ALA A 3 32.69 -25.23 -20.62
N CYS A 4 31.43 -24.86 -20.83
CA CYS A 4 30.98 -23.46 -20.84
C CYS A 4 30.94 -22.82 -19.43
N SER A 5 30.88 -23.63 -18.37
CA SER A 5 30.95 -23.13 -16.98
C SER A 5 32.40 -22.83 -16.59
N ASP A 6 33.33 -23.71 -16.99
CA ASP A 6 34.74 -23.58 -16.66
C ASP A 6 35.42 -22.45 -17.44
N GLU A 7 35.07 -22.25 -18.71
CA GLU A 7 35.55 -21.10 -19.51
C GLU A 7 35.12 -19.75 -18.91
N ARG A 8 33.88 -19.65 -18.41
CA ARG A 8 33.39 -18.41 -17.77
C ARG A 8 34.12 -18.10 -16.45
N LYS A 9 34.48 -19.12 -15.67
CA LYS A 9 35.28 -18.94 -14.45
C LYS A 9 36.68 -18.47 -14.77
N VAL A 10 37.28 -19.01 -15.83
CA VAL A 10 38.61 -18.62 -16.31
C VAL A 10 38.61 -17.16 -16.77
N ILE A 11 37.65 -16.75 -17.62
CA ILE A 11 37.52 -15.36 -18.08
C ILE A 11 37.30 -14.40 -16.89
N HIS A 12 36.44 -14.77 -15.95
CA HIS A 12 36.24 -13.99 -14.73
C HIS A 12 37.53 -13.81 -13.92
N ALA A 13 38.31 -14.89 -13.76
CA ALA A 13 39.59 -14.85 -13.05
C ALA A 13 40.60 -13.91 -13.74
N TYR A 14 40.65 -13.90 -15.07
CA TYR A 14 41.50 -12.96 -15.82
C TYR A 14 41.09 -11.50 -15.60
N PHE A 15 39.80 -11.17 -15.70
CA PHE A 15 39.34 -9.81 -15.43
C PHE A 15 39.62 -9.36 -14.00
N LYS A 16 39.37 -10.24 -13.02
CA LYS A 16 39.71 -9.98 -11.62
C LYS A 16 41.19 -9.70 -11.43
N ALA A 17 42.06 -10.56 -11.96
CA ALA A 17 43.51 -10.39 -11.86
C ALA A 17 43.96 -9.08 -12.53
N ALA A 18 43.45 -8.77 -13.72
CA ALA A 18 43.76 -7.54 -14.43
C ALA A 18 43.42 -6.29 -13.59
N LEU A 19 42.20 -6.22 -13.04
CA LEU A 19 41.78 -5.10 -12.19
C LEU A 19 42.64 -4.95 -10.92
N GLN A 20 43.01 -6.05 -10.28
CA GLN A 20 43.89 -6.04 -9.10
C GLN A 20 45.31 -5.56 -9.44
N HIS A 21 45.86 -6.01 -10.58
CA HIS A 21 47.17 -5.55 -11.05
C HIS A 21 47.14 -4.08 -11.46
N PHE A 22 46.07 -3.61 -12.11
CA PHE A 22 45.86 -2.18 -12.33
C PHE A 22 45.79 -1.41 -11.03
N GLY A 23 45.12 -1.94 -10.00
CA GLY A 23 45.13 -1.40 -8.64
C GLY A 23 46.55 -1.13 -8.11
N THR A 24 47.42 -2.13 -8.26
CA THR A 24 48.83 -2.03 -7.83
C THR A 24 49.65 -1.06 -8.69
N ALA A 25 49.41 -1.02 -10.00
CA ALA A 25 50.07 -0.10 -10.92
C ALA A 25 49.65 1.35 -10.67
N TYR A 26 48.35 1.57 -10.38
CA TYR A 26 47.74 2.89 -10.24
C TYR A 26 48.26 3.65 -9.01
N THR A 27 48.68 2.95 -7.95
CA THR A 27 49.31 3.59 -6.78
C THR A 27 50.71 4.13 -7.08
N LYS A 28 51.40 3.55 -8.07
CA LYS A 28 52.76 3.96 -8.49
C LYS A 28 52.77 5.00 -9.60
N ARG A 29 51.59 5.44 -10.08
CA ARG A 29 51.47 6.32 -11.27
C ARG A 29 52.20 7.66 -11.14
N ASN A 30 52.22 8.23 -9.94
CA ASN A 30 52.87 9.52 -9.69
C ASN A 30 54.41 9.43 -9.73
N CYS A 31 54.98 8.22 -9.72
CA CYS A 31 56.42 7.98 -9.82
C CYS A 31 56.88 7.71 -11.26
N MET A 32 55.95 7.71 -12.22
CA MET A 32 56.19 7.44 -13.64
C MET A 32 55.92 8.68 -14.49
N VAL A 33 56.31 8.62 -15.76
CA VAL A 33 56.02 9.68 -16.73
C VAL A 33 54.51 9.81 -16.98
N GLU A 34 54.03 11.03 -17.24
CA GLU A 34 52.60 11.35 -17.39
C GLU A 34 51.90 10.48 -18.46
N GLU A 35 52.56 10.24 -19.59
CA GLU A 35 52.03 9.40 -20.68
C GLU A 35 51.80 7.95 -20.25
N TRP A 36 52.61 7.44 -19.33
CA TRP A 36 52.39 6.11 -18.75
C TRP A 36 51.12 6.08 -17.89
N GLY A 37 50.88 7.13 -17.11
CA GLY A 37 49.65 7.29 -16.32
C GLY A 37 48.39 7.32 -17.21
N LYS A 38 48.41 8.12 -18.28
CA LYS A 38 47.32 8.18 -19.26
C LYS A 38 47.09 6.84 -19.96
N HIS A 39 48.16 6.13 -20.31
CA HIS A 39 48.06 4.80 -20.89
C HIS A 39 47.41 3.81 -19.91
N LEU A 40 47.84 3.80 -18.65
CA LEU A 40 47.25 2.95 -17.61
C LEU A 40 45.75 3.21 -17.44
N GLU A 41 45.32 4.47 -17.39
CA GLU A 41 43.90 4.83 -17.29
C GLU A 41 43.09 4.37 -18.51
N ARG A 42 43.67 4.45 -19.71
CA ARG A 42 43.06 3.91 -20.93
C ARG A 42 42.89 2.40 -20.84
N SER A 43 43.93 1.66 -20.45
CA SER A 43 43.87 0.20 -20.32
C SER A 43 42.85 -0.24 -19.27
N ILE A 44 42.68 0.52 -18.18
CA ILE A 44 41.62 0.26 -17.19
C ILE A 44 40.22 0.44 -17.83
N LYS A 45 40.02 1.51 -18.61
CA LYS A 45 38.75 1.76 -19.30
C LYS A 45 38.42 0.68 -20.32
N GLU A 46 39.40 0.27 -21.14
CA GLU A 46 39.26 -0.80 -22.13
C GLU A 46 38.89 -2.14 -21.46
N CYS A 47 39.60 -2.52 -20.39
CA CYS A 47 39.28 -3.73 -19.61
C CYS A 47 37.85 -3.69 -19.04
N LEU A 48 37.41 -2.52 -18.55
CA LEU A 48 36.04 -2.34 -18.07
C LEU A 48 35.01 -2.48 -19.22
N ASP A 49 35.31 -2.01 -20.42
CA ASP A 49 34.43 -2.15 -21.58
C ASP A 49 34.35 -3.59 -22.08
N ASP A 50 35.44 -4.35 -22.00
CA ASP A 50 35.45 -5.79 -22.26
C ASP A 50 34.59 -6.54 -21.24
N ILE A 51 34.70 -6.21 -19.95
CA ILE A 51 33.83 -6.75 -18.90
C ILE A 51 32.35 -6.47 -19.22
N LYS A 52 32.02 -5.23 -19.59
CA LYS A 52 30.64 -4.83 -19.93
C LYS A 52 30.11 -5.65 -21.11
N THR A 53 30.93 -5.85 -22.14
CA THR A 53 30.59 -6.65 -23.33
C THR A 53 30.37 -8.10 -22.95
N TRP A 54 31.24 -8.66 -22.13
CA TRP A 54 31.15 -10.05 -21.67
C TRP A 54 29.91 -10.34 -20.81
N ILE A 55 29.49 -9.40 -19.96
CA ILE A 55 28.27 -9.55 -19.15
C ILE A 55 26.99 -9.13 -19.88
N ALA A 56 27.08 -8.45 -21.03
CA ALA A 56 25.92 -7.90 -21.74
C ALA A 56 24.81 -8.94 -22.05
N PRO A 57 25.10 -10.21 -22.37
CA PRO A 57 24.06 -11.21 -22.63
C PRO A 57 23.27 -11.65 -21.40
N ARG A 58 23.69 -11.28 -20.18
CA ARG A 58 23.00 -11.65 -18.94
C ARG A 58 21.81 -10.73 -18.68
N ASN A 59 20.90 -11.16 -17.81
CA ASN A 59 19.81 -10.29 -17.35
C ASN A 59 20.36 -9.11 -16.50
N ASP A 60 19.55 -8.09 -16.27
CA ASP A 60 20.00 -6.88 -15.58
C ASP A 60 20.43 -7.12 -14.12
N GLU A 61 19.86 -8.08 -13.40
CA GLU A 61 20.26 -8.38 -12.01
C GLU A 61 21.65 -9.03 -11.95
N ASP A 62 21.90 -10.00 -12.83
CA ASP A 62 23.20 -10.66 -12.96
C ASP A 62 24.27 -9.67 -13.44
N ARG A 63 23.91 -8.74 -14.31
CA ARG A 63 24.79 -7.66 -14.77
C ARG A 63 25.14 -6.70 -13.63
N ILE A 64 24.15 -6.27 -12.85
CA ILE A 64 24.38 -5.42 -11.68
C ILE A 64 25.28 -6.13 -10.68
N THR A 65 25.02 -7.40 -10.39
CA THR A 65 25.80 -8.22 -9.46
C THR A 65 27.25 -8.34 -9.92
N ALA A 66 27.47 -8.68 -11.19
CA ALA A 66 28.81 -8.75 -11.75
C ALA A 66 29.55 -7.40 -11.72
N LEU A 67 28.89 -6.30 -12.09
CA LEU A 67 29.49 -4.97 -12.04
C LEU A 67 29.84 -4.57 -10.60
N LYS A 68 28.96 -4.83 -9.61
CA LYS A 68 29.24 -4.58 -8.19
C LYS A 68 30.49 -5.34 -7.73
N GLU A 69 30.63 -6.59 -8.15
CA GLU A 69 31.82 -7.40 -7.86
C GLU A 69 33.08 -6.78 -8.48
N TYR A 70 33.08 -6.50 -9.79
CA TYR A 70 34.26 -5.96 -10.48
C TYR A 70 34.67 -4.59 -9.96
N VAL A 71 33.72 -3.73 -9.61
CA VAL A 71 33.98 -2.43 -8.96
C VAL A 71 34.77 -2.60 -7.65
N GLY A 72 34.55 -3.70 -6.92
CA GLY A 72 35.32 -4.05 -5.73
C GLY A 72 36.82 -4.27 -6.00
N TYR A 73 37.18 -4.68 -7.22
CA TYR A 73 38.57 -4.91 -7.62
C TYR A 73 39.23 -3.70 -8.29
N MET A 74 38.47 -2.65 -8.64
CA MET A 74 38.99 -1.49 -9.37
C MET A 74 39.78 -0.52 -8.48
N PRO A 75 40.85 0.12 -9.01
CA PRO A 75 41.50 1.25 -8.36
C PRO A 75 40.55 2.43 -8.16
N GLU A 76 40.86 3.29 -7.19
CA GLU A 76 40.16 4.57 -6.96
C GLU A 76 40.48 5.57 -8.09
N CYS A 77 39.75 5.42 -9.21
CA CYS A 77 39.92 6.16 -10.46
C CYS A 77 38.57 6.52 -11.07
N ASP A 78 38.57 7.39 -12.08
CA ASP A 78 37.34 7.86 -12.73
C ASP A 78 36.54 6.73 -13.40
N ALA A 79 37.22 5.68 -13.88
CA ALA A 79 36.54 4.50 -14.42
C ALA A 79 35.66 3.81 -13.37
N LYS A 80 36.09 3.81 -12.09
CA LYS A 80 35.31 3.27 -10.97
C LYS A 80 34.07 4.12 -10.69
N VAL A 81 34.22 5.45 -10.71
CA VAL A 81 33.09 6.39 -10.58
C VAL A 81 32.08 6.20 -11.72
N SER A 82 32.56 6.10 -12.96
CA SER A 82 31.74 5.80 -14.13
C SER A 82 30.97 4.49 -13.99
N CYS A 83 31.60 3.46 -13.41
CA CYS A 83 30.94 2.18 -13.17
C CYS A 83 29.85 2.28 -12.09
N TYR A 84 30.08 2.99 -10.98
CA TYR A 84 29.03 3.25 -10.00
C TYR A 84 27.84 4.02 -10.61
N LEU A 85 28.10 5.04 -11.43
CA LEU A 85 27.05 5.77 -12.15
C LEU A 85 26.26 4.85 -13.10
N ARG A 86 26.93 3.90 -13.75
CA ARG A 86 26.28 2.91 -14.59
C ARG A 86 25.34 2.01 -13.78
N ILE A 87 25.81 1.49 -12.65
CA ILE A 87 25.01 0.66 -11.74
C ILE A 87 23.81 1.45 -11.22
N ALA A 88 24.00 2.70 -10.78
CA ALA A 88 22.93 3.58 -10.33
C ALA A 88 21.86 3.77 -11.42
N ASN A 89 22.27 4.07 -12.66
CA ASN A 89 21.34 4.17 -13.79
C ASN A 89 20.58 2.87 -14.07
N MET A 90 21.20 1.71 -13.87
CA MET A 90 20.50 0.43 -14.00
C MET A 90 19.42 0.28 -12.93
N TYR A 91 19.73 0.57 -11.66
CA TYR A 91 18.74 0.58 -10.58
C TYR A 91 17.61 1.58 -10.83
N PHE A 92 17.94 2.80 -11.28
CA PHE A 92 16.94 3.81 -11.58
C PHE A 92 15.96 3.35 -12.66
N ARG A 93 16.46 2.77 -13.77
CA ARG A 93 15.60 2.22 -14.83
C ARG A 93 14.70 1.11 -14.33
N LYS A 94 15.23 0.17 -13.54
CA LYS A 94 14.44 -0.90 -12.91
C LYS A 94 13.39 -0.36 -11.95
N GLY A 95 13.72 0.68 -11.19
CA GLY A 95 12.76 1.35 -10.33
C GLY A 95 11.63 2.02 -11.13
N LYS A 96 11.94 2.67 -12.27
CA LYS A 96 10.90 3.22 -13.16
C LYS A 96 9.98 2.13 -13.73
N ASP A 97 10.55 1.03 -14.21
CA ASP A 97 9.80 -0.12 -14.71
C ASP A 97 8.89 -0.72 -13.63
N ALA A 98 9.40 -0.91 -12.41
CA ALA A 98 8.60 -1.35 -11.27
C ALA A 98 7.47 -0.37 -10.92
N LEU A 99 7.69 0.95 -11.06
CA LEU A 99 6.65 1.96 -10.83
C LEU A 99 5.53 1.86 -11.87
N GLU A 100 5.87 1.68 -13.14
CA GLU A 100 4.92 1.51 -14.25
C GLU A 100 4.01 0.29 -14.02
N HIS A 101 4.58 -0.79 -13.48
CA HIS A 101 3.86 -2.01 -13.11
C HIS A 101 3.19 -1.97 -11.72
N GLN A 102 3.17 -0.81 -11.05
CA GLN A 102 2.59 -0.61 -9.72
C GLN A 102 3.24 -1.48 -8.61
N GLU A 103 4.46 -1.95 -8.84
CA GLU A 103 5.27 -2.68 -7.88
C GLU A 103 5.99 -1.70 -6.93
N TYR A 104 5.22 -0.94 -6.17
CA TYR A 104 5.74 0.18 -5.37
C TYR A 104 6.83 -0.22 -4.36
N LYS A 105 6.78 -1.44 -3.82
CA LYS A 105 7.82 -1.96 -2.92
C LYS A 105 9.12 -2.27 -3.64
N SER A 106 9.04 -2.92 -4.80
CA SER A 106 10.20 -3.19 -5.65
C SER A 106 10.85 -1.88 -6.09
N CYS A 107 10.02 -0.92 -6.55
CA CYS A 107 10.47 0.42 -6.91
C CYS A 107 11.21 1.12 -5.76
N GLN A 108 10.64 1.10 -4.54
CA GLN A 108 11.29 1.67 -3.37
C GLN A 108 12.67 1.05 -3.12
N GLY A 109 12.78 -0.28 -3.14
CA GLY A 109 14.06 -0.98 -2.95
C GLY A 109 15.10 -0.59 -4.01
N TYR A 110 14.70 -0.52 -5.29
CA TYR A 110 15.60 -0.08 -6.35
C TYR A 110 16.06 1.37 -6.20
N MET A 111 15.18 2.27 -5.75
CA MET A 111 15.56 3.66 -5.50
C MET A 111 16.52 3.80 -4.30
N ASP A 112 16.39 2.95 -3.28
CA ASP A 112 17.32 2.92 -2.13
C ASP A 112 18.71 2.39 -2.53
N GLU A 113 18.77 1.33 -3.34
CA GLU A 113 20.02 0.84 -3.94
C GLU A 113 20.67 1.88 -4.85
N CYS A 114 19.86 2.60 -5.66
CA CYS A 114 20.35 3.69 -6.50
C CYS A 114 20.97 4.81 -5.67
N SER A 115 20.30 5.29 -4.61
CA SER A 115 20.83 6.32 -3.70
C SER A 115 22.14 5.88 -3.02
N THR A 116 22.20 4.62 -2.57
CA THR A 116 23.40 4.06 -1.94
C THR A 116 24.56 4.05 -2.94
N THR A 117 24.30 3.61 -4.17
CA THR A 117 25.31 3.57 -5.25
C THR A 117 25.79 4.98 -5.63
N LEU A 118 24.89 5.96 -5.71
CA LEU A 118 25.24 7.36 -5.97
C LEU A 118 26.09 7.97 -4.85
N THR A 119 25.79 7.63 -3.60
CA THR A 119 26.59 8.06 -2.45
C THR A 119 28.03 7.55 -2.57
N GLU A 120 28.22 6.29 -2.97
CA GLU A 120 29.56 5.73 -3.21
C GLU A 120 30.28 6.37 -4.40
N ALA A 121 29.56 6.72 -5.46
CA ALA A 121 30.12 7.49 -6.59
C ALA A 121 30.58 8.89 -6.15
N LYS A 122 29.74 9.58 -5.37
CA LYS A 122 29.97 10.96 -4.89
C LYS A 122 31.18 11.07 -3.98
N LYS A 123 31.35 10.12 -3.04
CA LYS A 123 32.54 10.03 -2.17
C LYS A 123 33.85 10.00 -2.95
N ARG A 124 33.82 9.46 -4.18
CA ARG A 124 34.98 9.21 -5.04
C ARG A 124 35.17 10.26 -6.13
N CYS A 125 34.24 11.20 -6.27
CA CYS A 125 34.39 12.38 -7.13
C CYS A 125 35.33 13.41 -6.45
N THR A 126 36.61 13.05 -6.27
CA THR A 126 37.58 13.88 -5.54
C THR A 126 38.33 14.88 -6.44
N CYS A 127 38.37 14.67 -7.74
CA CYS A 127 39.01 15.59 -8.69
C CYS A 127 38.00 16.48 -9.41
N SER A 128 38.46 17.61 -9.93
CA SER A 128 37.71 18.75 -10.51
C SER A 128 36.85 18.43 -11.75
N ASP A 129 36.51 17.16 -11.99
CA ASP A 129 35.75 16.72 -13.15
C ASP A 129 34.26 17.06 -12.98
N SER A 130 33.87 18.22 -13.52
CA SER A 130 32.52 18.76 -13.45
C SER A 130 31.47 17.81 -14.04
N SER A 131 31.86 16.97 -15.00
CA SER A 131 30.94 16.10 -15.74
C SER A 131 30.30 15.03 -14.85
N PHE A 132 31.10 14.34 -14.02
CA PHE A 132 30.58 13.34 -13.08
C PHE A 132 29.76 13.97 -11.98
N LYS A 133 30.18 15.13 -11.45
CA LYS A 133 29.44 15.84 -10.40
C LYS A 133 28.04 16.22 -10.87
N VAL A 134 27.91 16.79 -12.06
CA VAL A 134 26.61 17.15 -12.67
C VAL A 134 25.73 15.90 -12.82
N ASN A 135 26.26 14.83 -13.42
CA ASN A 135 25.51 13.57 -13.61
C ASN A 135 25.04 12.94 -12.30
N VAL A 136 25.89 12.92 -11.25
CA VAL A 136 25.50 12.43 -9.92
C VAL A 136 24.37 13.29 -9.36
N THR A 137 24.50 14.62 -9.40
CA THR A 137 23.51 15.52 -8.81
C THR A 137 22.16 15.49 -9.52
N ASP A 138 22.16 15.34 -10.85
CA ASP A 138 20.91 15.29 -11.62
C ASP A 138 20.19 13.97 -11.37
N LEU A 139 20.92 12.84 -11.38
CA LEU A 139 20.33 11.55 -11.05
C LEU A 139 19.88 11.47 -9.57
N GLU A 140 20.58 12.13 -8.63
CA GLU A 140 20.13 12.25 -7.24
C GLU A 140 18.77 12.94 -7.13
N LYS A 141 18.55 14.04 -7.86
CA LYS A 141 17.27 14.76 -7.89
C LYS A 141 16.16 13.88 -8.47
N ASP A 142 16.44 13.19 -9.57
CA ASP A 142 15.48 12.30 -10.22
C ASP A 142 15.08 11.13 -9.31
N VAL A 143 16.06 10.52 -8.63
CA VAL A 143 15.82 9.45 -7.64
C VAL A 143 14.98 9.97 -6.48
N GLN A 144 15.30 11.15 -5.97
CA GLN A 144 14.55 11.76 -4.86
C GLN A 144 13.10 12.03 -5.25
N TYR A 145 12.87 12.60 -6.42
CA TYR A 145 11.52 12.80 -6.97
C TYR A 145 10.75 11.48 -7.06
N GLN A 146 11.37 10.42 -7.60
CA GLN A 146 10.72 9.12 -7.71
C GLN A 146 10.41 8.51 -6.33
N LYS A 147 11.29 8.66 -5.34
CA LYS A 147 11.03 8.21 -3.96
C LYS A 147 9.79 8.87 -3.36
N GLU A 148 9.61 10.17 -3.56
CA GLU A 148 8.44 10.91 -3.08
C GLU A 148 7.14 10.42 -3.73
N VAL A 149 7.17 10.17 -5.05
CA VAL A 149 6.04 9.59 -5.79
C VAL A 149 5.67 8.22 -5.23
N VAL A 150 6.66 7.33 -5.06
CA VAL A 150 6.46 5.97 -4.54
C VAL A 150 5.93 5.99 -3.11
N GLN A 151 6.47 6.86 -2.25
CA GLN A 151 6.01 7.01 -0.87
C GLN A 151 4.53 7.41 -0.81
N LYS A 152 4.11 8.36 -1.65
CA LYS A 152 2.71 8.77 -1.76
C LYS A 152 1.81 7.62 -2.22
N CYS A 153 2.24 6.83 -3.21
CA CYS A 153 1.50 5.65 -3.68
C CYS A 153 1.38 4.58 -2.60
N LEU A 154 2.47 4.28 -1.88
CA LEU A 154 2.46 3.31 -0.77
C LEU A 154 1.50 3.72 0.34
N SER A 155 1.47 4.99 0.72
CA SER A 155 0.52 5.50 1.72
C SER A 155 -0.93 5.30 1.28
N LYS A 156 -1.26 5.65 0.03
CA LYS A 156 -2.61 5.41 -0.52
C LYS A 156 -3.01 3.94 -0.50
N VAL A 157 -2.09 3.04 -0.86
CA VAL A 157 -2.34 1.58 -0.82
C VAL A 157 -2.59 1.10 0.60
N LYS A 158 -1.79 1.57 1.57
CA LYS A 158 -1.97 1.23 3.00
C LYS A 158 -3.33 1.72 3.52
N ASP A 159 -3.71 2.95 3.22
CA ASP A 159 -5.00 3.52 3.64
C ASP A 159 -6.18 2.76 3.02
N GLY A 160 -6.08 2.43 1.73
CA GLY A 160 -7.08 1.61 1.03
C GLY A 160 -7.22 0.21 1.62
N GLN A 161 -6.11 -0.43 1.99
CA GLN A 161 -6.12 -1.73 2.67
C GLN A 161 -6.72 -1.64 4.07
N ALA A 162 -6.39 -0.61 4.85
CA ALA A 162 -6.94 -0.39 6.19
C ALA A 162 -8.46 -0.18 6.14
N ARG A 163 -8.93 0.64 5.20
CA ARG A 163 -10.37 0.87 4.97
C ARG A 163 -11.10 -0.43 4.62
N ARG A 164 -10.59 -1.21 3.65
CA ARG A 164 -11.19 -2.50 3.27
C ARG A 164 -11.22 -3.50 4.43
N LYS A 165 -10.18 -3.53 5.27
CA LYS A 165 -10.13 -4.39 6.47
C LYS A 165 -11.19 -3.95 7.48
N LYS A 166 -11.36 -2.64 7.70
CA LYS A 166 -12.40 -2.09 8.58
C LYS A 166 -13.80 -2.43 8.08
N GLU A 167 -14.09 -2.20 6.80
CA GLU A 167 -15.37 -2.54 6.17
C GLU A 167 -15.69 -4.03 6.31
N LYS A 168 -14.73 -4.92 5.99
CA LYS A 168 -14.91 -6.38 6.18
C LYS A 168 -15.18 -6.78 7.63
N LYS A 169 -14.50 -6.13 8.59
CA LYS A 169 -14.72 -6.38 10.02
C LYS A 169 -16.13 -5.96 10.43
N GLU A 170 -16.56 -4.77 10.01
CA GLU A 170 -17.90 -4.26 10.29
C GLU A 170 -19.00 -5.15 9.66
N ASP A 171 -18.80 -5.63 8.44
CA ASP A 171 -19.74 -6.53 7.77
C ASP A 171 -19.82 -7.90 8.45
N LEU A 172 -18.68 -8.43 8.92
CA LEU A 172 -18.64 -9.66 9.69
C LEU A 172 -19.35 -9.51 11.04
N GLU A 173 -19.10 -8.40 11.76
CA GLU A 173 -19.79 -8.08 13.01
C GLU A 173 -21.31 -7.98 12.81
N LYS A 174 -21.76 -7.31 11.74
CA LYS A 174 -23.19 -7.21 11.37
C LYS A 174 -23.78 -8.58 11.05
N LYS A 175 -23.04 -9.44 10.33
CA LYS A 175 -23.49 -10.80 9.99
C LYS A 175 -23.67 -11.65 11.24
N ILE A 176 -22.67 -11.67 12.13
CA ILE A 176 -22.74 -12.39 13.41
C ILE A 176 -23.92 -11.89 14.25
N ALA A 177 -24.11 -10.57 14.35
CA ALA A 177 -25.23 -9.98 15.05
C ALA A 177 -26.58 -10.43 14.46
N LYS A 178 -26.70 -10.46 13.12
CA LYS A 178 -27.91 -10.90 12.43
C LYS A 178 -28.21 -12.38 12.66
N ASP A 179 -27.18 -13.23 12.65
CA ASP A 179 -27.32 -14.66 12.94
C ASP A 179 -27.79 -14.89 14.38
N GLN A 180 -27.23 -14.15 15.35
CA GLN A 180 -27.68 -14.18 16.75
C GLN A 180 -29.10 -13.64 16.96
N LEU A 181 -29.60 -12.81 16.05
CA LEU A 181 -30.96 -12.23 16.08
C LEU A 181 -31.97 -13.04 15.28
N GLN A 182 -31.58 -14.14 14.63
CA GLN A 182 -32.45 -14.86 13.70
C GLN A 182 -33.80 -15.26 14.33
N GLY A 183 -33.80 -15.66 15.60
CA GLY A 183 -35.02 -15.96 16.34
C GLY A 183 -35.92 -14.74 16.55
N ASP A 184 -35.34 -13.60 16.94
CA ASP A 184 -36.07 -12.36 17.14
C ASP A 184 -36.57 -11.76 15.83
N LEU A 185 -35.81 -11.89 14.74
CA LEU A 185 -36.22 -11.48 13.40
C LEU A 185 -37.42 -12.30 12.90
N LYS A 186 -37.44 -13.62 13.13
CA LYS A 186 -38.61 -14.46 12.81
C LYS A 186 -39.85 -14.06 13.61
N LYS A 187 -39.68 -13.71 14.90
CA LYS A 187 -40.78 -13.19 15.73
C LYS A 187 -41.28 -11.84 15.22
N LEU A 188 -40.37 -10.91 14.91
CA LEU A 188 -40.70 -9.58 14.39
C LEU A 188 -41.50 -9.68 13.09
N GLU A 189 -41.09 -10.55 12.17
CA GLU A 189 -41.81 -10.81 10.91
C GLU A 189 -43.21 -11.41 11.16
N SER A 190 -43.34 -12.28 12.16
CA SER A 190 -44.63 -12.85 12.55
C SER A 190 -45.56 -11.78 13.13
N LEU A 191 -45.03 -10.86 13.94
CA LEU A 191 -45.77 -9.73 14.49
C LEU A 191 -46.24 -8.76 13.41
N ARG A 192 -45.51 -8.62 12.30
CA ARG A 192 -45.86 -7.72 11.18
C ARG A 192 -47.24 -8.03 10.58
N LYS A 193 -47.75 -9.25 10.74
CA LYS A 193 -49.09 -9.66 10.28
C LYS A 193 -50.23 -9.10 11.13
N LEU A 194 -49.92 -8.53 12.30
CA LEU A 194 -50.91 -7.95 13.20
C LEU A 194 -51.35 -6.55 12.72
N PRO A 195 -52.54 -6.08 13.15
CA PRO A 195 -52.92 -4.68 12.97
C PRO A 195 -51.86 -3.75 13.55
N VAL A 196 -51.61 -2.62 12.89
CA VAL A 196 -50.54 -1.64 13.24
C VAL A 196 -50.46 -1.31 14.72
N ASP A 197 -51.61 -1.03 15.36
CA ASP A 197 -51.65 -0.64 16.77
C ASP A 197 -51.13 -1.78 17.67
N LYS A 198 -51.49 -3.03 17.33
CA LYS A 198 -51.04 -4.24 18.02
C LYS A 198 -49.61 -4.60 17.69
N PHE A 199 -49.14 -4.35 16.47
CA PHE A 199 -47.74 -4.52 16.09
C PHE A 199 -46.85 -3.60 16.93
N VAL A 200 -47.13 -2.30 16.93
CA VAL A 200 -46.34 -1.30 17.66
C VAL A 200 -46.34 -1.58 19.16
N GLU A 201 -47.52 -1.87 19.74
CA GLU A 201 -47.64 -2.25 21.17
C GLU A 201 -46.75 -3.45 21.52
N ARG A 202 -46.76 -4.51 20.70
CA ARG A 202 -45.97 -5.72 20.94
C ARG A 202 -44.47 -5.49 20.77
N VAL A 203 -44.06 -4.70 19.77
CA VAL A 203 -42.65 -4.36 19.53
C VAL A 203 -42.07 -3.58 20.71
N TYR A 204 -42.78 -2.58 21.23
CA TYR A 204 -42.32 -1.82 22.40
C TYR A 204 -42.24 -2.68 23.66
N LYS A 205 -43.21 -3.55 23.88
CA LYS A 205 -43.21 -4.44 25.05
C LYS A 205 -42.07 -5.46 25.00
N GLN A 206 -41.81 -6.02 23.83
CA GLN A 206 -40.84 -7.11 23.69
C GLN A 206 -39.40 -6.59 23.50
N TRP A 207 -39.25 -5.45 22.84
CA TRP A 207 -37.97 -4.86 22.49
C TRP A 207 -38.03 -3.34 22.68
N PRO A 208 -38.08 -2.84 23.93
CA PRO A 208 -38.24 -1.41 24.20
C PRO A 208 -37.11 -0.57 23.56
N PRO A 209 -37.42 0.61 22.99
CA PRO A 209 -36.41 1.50 22.44
C PRO A 209 -35.36 1.85 23.51
N LYS A 210 -34.08 1.86 23.13
CA LYS A 210 -32.99 2.22 24.04
C LYS A 210 -32.61 3.69 23.83
N GLY A 211 -32.35 4.43 24.91
CA GLY A 211 -32.02 5.86 24.86
C GLY A 211 -33.22 6.80 24.83
N ILE A 212 -34.42 6.30 25.10
CA ILE A 212 -35.66 7.09 25.17
C ILE A 212 -36.27 6.92 26.55
N ASP A 213 -36.69 8.04 27.13
CA ASP A 213 -37.42 8.07 28.38
C ASP A 213 -38.73 7.28 28.26
N GLU A 214 -38.98 6.36 29.19
CA GLU A 214 -40.17 5.50 29.22
C GLU A 214 -41.46 6.33 29.23
N SER A 215 -41.42 7.55 29.78
CA SER A 215 -42.54 8.51 29.74
C SER A 215 -42.99 8.91 28.34
N LYS A 216 -42.12 8.74 27.32
CA LYS A 216 -42.39 9.09 25.91
C LYS A 216 -42.88 7.90 25.09
N ILE A 217 -42.95 6.71 25.68
CA ILE A 217 -43.52 5.50 25.06
C ILE A 217 -45.05 5.63 25.05
N PRO A 218 -45.74 5.42 23.92
CA PRO A 218 -47.19 5.45 23.88
C PRO A 218 -47.79 4.35 24.78
N CYS A 219 -48.32 4.70 25.94
CA CYS A 219 -49.13 3.80 26.75
C CYS A 219 -50.52 3.65 26.11
N THR A 220 -50.90 2.43 25.76
CA THR A 220 -52.22 2.08 25.20
C THR A 220 -53.35 2.10 26.24
N SER A 221 -53.06 2.53 27.47
CA SER A 221 -53.96 2.38 28.64
C SER A 221 -54.82 3.60 28.99
N SER A 222 -54.83 4.67 28.18
CA SER A 222 -55.68 5.84 28.42
C SER A 222 -56.79 5.93 27.37
N SER A 223 -57.84 5.15 27.63
CA SER A 223 -59.26 5.48 27.51
C SER A 223 -59.80 6.19 26.26
N SER A 224 -60.73 5.48 25.61
CA SER A 224 -61.96 5.98 24.99
C SER A 224 -61.85 7.00 23.85
N SER A 225 -62.18 6.55 22.63
CA SER A 225 -63.36 7.00 21.85
C SER A 225 -63.12 6.81 20.35
N SER A 226 -63.89 5.90 19.75
CA SER A 226 -64.50 6.04 18.41
C SER A 226 -63.77 6.89 17.37
N SER A 227 -62.83 6.28 16.64
CA SER A 227 -62.61 6.39 15.18
C SER A 227 -61.15 6.01 14.88
N SER A 228 -60.95 4.79 14.39
CA SER A 228 -59.66 4.27 13.92
C SER A 228 -59.27 4.93 12.59
N SER A 229 -59.11 6.26 12.58
CA SER A 229 -58.76 6.99 11.37
C SER A 229 -57.36 6.58 10.90
N LYS A 230 -57.21 6.38 9.57
CA LYS A 230 -55.90 6.13 8.92
C LYS A 230 -54.83 7.13 9.40
N GLY A 231 -55.22 8.37 9.69
CA GLY A 231 -54.33 9.43 10.19
C GLY A 231 -53.72 9.17 11.57
N SER A 232 -54.44 8.52 12.49
CA SER A 232 -53.92 8.21 13.84
C SER A 232 -52.83 7.11 13.77
N LYS A 233 -53.08 6.05 13.00
CA LYS A 233 -52.13 4.94 12.80
C LYS A 233 -50.84 5.38 12.10
N ARG A 234 -50.97 6.28 11.12
CA ARG A 234 -49.82 6.89 10.43
C ARG A 234 -48.93 7.66 11.41
N LYS A 235 -49.52 8.49 12.29
CA LYS A 235 -48.76 9.24 13.32
C LYS A 235 -48.05 8.31 14.31
N LEU A 236 -48.70 7.22 14.70
CA LEU A 236 -48.10 6.20 15.58
C LEU A 236 -46.84 5.57 14.96
N LEU A 237 -46.90 5.19 13.68
CA LEU A 237 -45.76 4.62 12.96
C LEU A 237 -44.60 5.61 12.81
N ILE A 238 -44.86 6.86 12.44
CA ILE A 238 -43.82 7.90 12.34
C ILE A 238 -43.10 8.08 13.68
N ARG A 239 -43.84 8.11 14.79
CA ARG A 239 -43.25 8.21 16.13
C ARG A 239 -42.41 6.98 16.47
N ALA A 240 -42.91 5.78 16.17
CA ALA A 240 -42.16 4.54 16.38
C ALA A 240 -40.88 4.47 15.55
N ILE A 241 -40.90 4.88 14.28
CA ILE A 241 -39.71 4.99 13.42
C ILE A 241 -38.69 5.93 14.06
N SER A 242 -39.14 7.10 14.52
CA SER A 242 -38.28 8.07 15.21
C SER A 242 -37.67 7.52 16.50
N HIS A 243 -38.31 6.55 17.15
CA HIS A 243 -37.81 5.94 18.38
C HIS A 243 -36.77 4.84 18.14
N TYR A 244 -36.95 4.03 17.08
CA TYR A 244 -36.01 2.94 16.74
C TYR A 244 -34.95 3.35 15.71
N HIS A 245 -34.98 4.59 15.21
CA HIS A 245 -34.07 5.04 14.17
C HIS A 245 -32.60 4.81 14.57
N PRO A 246 -31.77 4.19 13.71
CA PRO A 246 -30.39 3.83 14.04
C PRO A 246 -29.53 5.02 14.48
N ASP A 247 -29.79 6.23 13.98
CA ASP A 247 -29.08 7.45 14.38
C ASP A 247 -29.27 7.81 15.87
N LYS A 248 -30.35 7.34 16.50
CA LYS A 248 -30.59 7.52 17.94
C LYS A 248 -30.07 6.36 18.78
N VAL A 249 -29.60 5.29 18.13
CA VAL A 249 -29.09 4.09 18.78
C VAL A 249 -27.58 4.13 18.75
N ASP A 250 -26.99 4.55 19.87
CA ASP A 250 -25.54 4.54 20.05
C ASP A 250 -25.02 3.09 20.03
N LYS A 251 -24.31 2.75 18.95
CA LYS A 251 -23.70 1.43 18.72
C LYS A 251 -22.66 1.10 19.81
N SER A 252 -21.99 2.09 20.39
CA SER A 252 -20.97 1.90 21.42
C SER A 252 -21.59 1.58 22.78
N VAL A 253 -22.77 2.14 23.09
CA VAL A 253 -23.47 1.94 24.37
C VAL A 253 -24.35 0.70 24.35
N HIS A 254 -25.10 0.48 23.26
CA HIS A 254 -26.10 -0.60 23.19
C HIS A 254 -25.63 -1.83 22.39
N GLY A 255 -24.43 -1.75 21.82
CA GLY A 255 -23.80 -2.84 21.10
C GLY A 255 -24.32 -3.02 19.67
N VAL A 256 -23.52 -3.73 18.88
CA VAL A 256 -23.78 -3.99 17.45
C VAL A 256 -25.09 -4.74 17.24
N LYS A 257 -25.40 -5.69 18.12
CA LYS A 257 -26.63 -6.49 18.05
C LYS A 257 -27.88 -5.61 18.09
N TRP A 258 -27.99 -4.74 19.10
CA TRP A 258 -29.16 -3.87 19.22
C TRP A 258 -29.23 -2.85 18.08
N HIS A 259 -28.10 -2.27 17.68
CA HIS A 259 -28.05 -1.36 16.54
C HIS A 259 -28.56 -2.04 15.25
N VAL A 260 -28.07 -3.24 14.91
CA VAL A 260 -28.56 -4.03 13.78
C VAL A 260 -30.05 -4.33 13.90
N PHE A 261 -30.52 -4.71 15.09
CA PHE A 261 -31.92 -5.04 15.28
C PHE A 261 -32.84 -3.82 15.16
N SER A 262 -32.41 -2.66 15.67
CA SER A 262 -33.15 -1.39 15.56
C SER A 262 -33.32 -0.95 14.10
N VAL A 263 -32.31 -1.20 13.25
CA VAL A 263 -32.41 -1.02 11.79
C VAL A 263 -33.50 -1.89 11.19
N GLU A 264 -33.56 -3.18 11.57
CA GLU A 264 -34.57 -4.10 11.06
C GLU A 264 -36.00 -3.76 11.56
N ILE A 265 -36.16 -3.38 12.83
CA ILE A 265 -37.44 -2.87 13.37
C ILE A 265 -37.88 -1.62 12.59
N THR A 266 -36.96 -0.68 12.35
CA THR A 266 -37.23 0.55 11.61
C THR A 266 -37.65 0.27 10.17
N LYS A 267 -37.01 -0.69 9.49
CA LYS A 267 -37.43 -1.15 8.16
C LYS A 267 -38.87 -1.68 8.17
N CYS A 268 -39.21 -2.56 9.11
CA CYS A 268 -40.58 -3.09 9.22
C CYS A 268 -41.61 -1.98 9.44
N LEU A 269 -41.33 -1.03 10.34
CA LEU A 269 -42.21 0.12 10.59
C LEU A 269 -42.36 1.01 9.35
N THR A 270 -41.28 1.21 8.60
CA THR A 270 -41.28 2.03 7.37
C THR A 270 -42.09 1.37 6.25
N LEU A 271 -41.98 0.05 6.09
CA LEU A 271 -42.80 -0.71 5.15
C LEU A 271 -44.29 -0.59 5.50
N LEU A 272 -44.66 -0.79 6.77
CA LEU A 272 -46.04 -0.61 7.22
C LEU A 272 -46.55 0.82 7.02
N LEU A 273 -45.68 1.83 7.13
CA LEU A 273 -46.04 3.23 6.87
C LEU A 273 -46.31 3.47 5.38
N ALA A 274 -45.56 2.82 4.49
CA ALA A 274 -45.74 2.94 3.05
C ALA A 274 -47.13 2.45 2.60
N ASP A 275 -47.65 1.38 3.21
CA ASP A 275 -48.98 0.82 2.94
C ASP A 275 -50.15 1.80 3.24
N PHE A 276 -49.91 2.90 3.98
CA PHE A 276 -50.91 3.95 4.20
C PHE A 276 -50.89 5.04 3.12
N ASN A 277 -49.83 5.11 2.32
CA ASN A 277 -49.68 6.09 1.24
C ASN A 277 -50.12 5.52 -0.13
N THR A 278 -50.35 4.22 -0.22
CA THR A 278 -51.03 3.52 -1.32
C THR A 278 -52.53 3.41 -1.07
#